data_AF-Q1N627-F1
#
_entry.id   AF-Q1N627-F1
#
_cell.length_a   1.000
_cell.length_b   1.000
_cell.length_c   1.000
_cell.angle_alpha   90.00
_cell.angle_beta   90.00
_cell.angle_gamma   90.00
#
_symmetry.space_group_name_H-M   'P 1'
#
loop_
_entity.id
_entity.type
_entity.pdbx_description
1 polymer ?
#
loop_
_entity_poly.entity_id
_entity_poly.type
_entity_poly.pdbx_seq_one_letter_code
_entity_poly.pdbx_strand_id
1 'polypeptide(L)'
;MMRIIISIACLFLALPSQAGYLGAGYSLTSTNSYDEVDDGYRFDFGTELTDWLDLEWGYINYGESRFDDPTYIPADEDNDEAARFENIGFGDFGGNEFNGITSAETQGISAGLKFKKSVNNWFQLYARVSFLAWQSDTTRVTIFGAETPVDADGNEVNDLADATNINDCGTTSYCRLTEEGESHQAVDFWYGYGFILKPFSWVSFRTEYAIVTMNAIDYPKNTFEGITTSLQIHF
;
A
#
# COMPACT_ATOMS: atom_id res chain seq x y z
N MET A 1 -36.58 -2.03 -8.71
CA MET A 1 -35.27 -1.51 -8.26
C MET A 1 -34.21 -2.30 -9.01
N MET A 2 -33.60 -1.64 -9.98
CA MET A 2 -32.75 -2.18 -11.04
C MET A 2 -31.29 -2.04 -10.60
N ARG A 3 -30.45 -3.06 -10.85
CA ARG A 3 -28.98 -3.06 -11.03
C ARG A 3 -28.26 -4.24 -10.34
N ILE A 4 -28.33 -5.43 -10.94
CA ILE A 4 -27.23 -6.43 -10.97
C ILE A 4 -27.36 -7.21 -12.29
N ILE A 5 -27.26 -6.54 -13.43
CA ILE A 5 -27.18 -7.19 -14.76
C ILE A 5 -26.28 -6.33 -15.65
N ILE A 6 -25.01 -6.15 -15.28
CA ILE A 6 -24.00 -5.57 -16.19
C ILE A 6 -22.68 -6.38 -16.18
N SER A 7 -22.40 -7.21 -15.18
CA SER A 7 -21.09 -7.88 -15.07
C SER A 7 -20.91 -9.21 -15.84
N ILE A 8 -21.92 -9.71 -16.54
CA ILE A 8 -21.82 -10.97 -17.32
C ILE A 8 -22.01 -10.75 -18.84
N ALA A 9 -22.47 -9.58 -19.27
CA ALA A 9 -22.83 -9.34 -20.68
C ALA A 9 -21.64 -9.02 -21.60
N CYS A 10 -20.43 -8.75 -21.08
CA CYS A 10 -19.23 -8.54 -21.91
C CYS A 10 -18.43 -9.82 -22.19
N LEU A 11 -18.86 -11.00 -21.69
CA LEU A 11 -18.16 -12.27 -21.91
C LEU A 11 -18.43 -12.92 -23.29
N PHE A 12 -19.27 -12.34 -24.15
CA PHE A 12 -19.68 -12.99 -25.41
C PHE A 12 -19.82 -12.05 -26.62
N LEU A 13 -19.04 -10.97 -26.69
CA LEU A 13 -18.81 -10.29 -27.98
C LEU A 13 -17.52 -10.80 -28.59
N ALA A 14 -17.60 -12.04 -29.10
CA ALA A 14 -16.56 -12.66 -29.91
C ALA A 14 -16.44 -11.91 -31.23
N LEU A 15 -15.51 -10.97 -31.29
CA LEU A 15 -14.86 -10.60 -32.54
C LEU A 15 -13.80 -11.67 -32.82
N PRO A 16 -13.54 -12.05 -34.09
CA PRO A 16 -12.45 -12.95 -34.43
C PRO A 16 -11.15 -12.17 -34.30
N SER A 17 -10.64 -12.03 -33.08
CA SER A 17 -9.36 -11.39 -32.78
C SER A 17 -8.53 -12.28 -31.88
N GLN A 18 -7.21 -12.19 -32.04
CA GLN A 18 -6.20 -13.02 -31.41
C GLN A 18 -6.39 -13.23 -29.89
N ALA A 19 -5.90 -14.38 -29.42
CA ALA A 19 -6.18 -14.96 -28.12
C ALA A 19 -6.14 -13.97 -26.95
N GLY A 20 -7.08 -14.11 -26.03
CA GLY A 20 -7.14 -13.36 -24.77
C GLY A 20 -6.48 -14.14 -23.63
N TYR A 21 -6.18 -13.47 -22.53
CA TYR A 21 -5.77 -14.14 -21.31
C TYR A 21 -6.40 -13.54 -20.06
N LEU A 22 -6.52 -14.39 -19.05
CA LEU A 22 -6.88 -14.05 -17.67
C LEU A 22 -5.78 -14.57 -16.76
N GLY A 23 -5.34 -13.77 -15.80
CA GLY A 23 -4.27 -14.11 -14.88
C GLY A 23 -4.59 -13.73 -13.44
N ALA A 24 -4.06 -14.51 -12.51
CA ALA A 24 -4.11 -14.22 -11.09
C ALA A 24 -2.77 -14.60 -10.44
N GLY A 25 -2.36 -13.83 -9.45
CA GLY A 25 -1.06 -14.01 -8.82
C GLY A 25 -0.91 -13.37 -7.47
N TYR A 26 0.24 -13.65 -6.89
CA TYR A 26 0.69 -13.15 -5.60
C TYR A 26 1.76 -12.08 -5.80
N SER A 27 1.74 -11.03 -4.99
CA SER A 27 2.66 -9.90 -5.08
C SER A 27 3.44 -9.75 -3.79
N LEU A 28 4.76 -9.76 -3.89
CA LEU A 28 5.67 -9.39 -2.82
C LEU A 28 6.12 -7.96 -3.08
N THR A 29 5.83 -7.03 -2.16
CA THR A 29 6.11 -5.61 -2.36
C THR A 29 6.94 -5.07 -1.21
N SER A 30 7.84 -4.13 -1.51
CA SER A 30 8.58 -3.36 -0.53
C SER A 30 8.57 -1.88 -0.89
N THR A 31 8.90 -1.04 0.08
CA THR A 31 8.96 0.41 -0.06
C THR A 31 9.96 0.97 0.94
N ASN A 32 10.54 2.13 0.64
CA ASN A 32 11.43 2.84 1.58
C ASN A 32 10.66 3.74 2.55
N SER A 33 9.35 3.86 2.39
CA SER A 33 8.54 4.79 3.19
C SER A 33 7.86 4.13 4.38
N TYR A 34 7.56 2.83 4.32
CA TYR A 34 6.94 2.05 5.39
C TYR A 34 7.93 1.01 5.88
N ASP A 35 7.86 0.67 7.16
CA ASP A 35 8.78 -0.28 7.79
C ASP A 35 8.44 -1.72 7.41
N GLU A 36 7.15 -2.03 7.26
CA GLU A 36 6.65 -3.33 6.82
C GLU A 36 5.57 -3.17 5.74
N VAL A 37 5.53 -4.12 4.80
CA VAL A 37 4.48 -4.24 3.79
C VAL A 37 4.07 -5.70 3.71
N ASP A 38 2.79 -5.97 3.94
CA ASP A 38 2.22 -7.30 3.76
C ASP A 38 2.21 -7.70 2.27
N ASP A 39 2.11 -8.99 2.05
CA ASP A 39 1.99 -9.50 0.70
C ASP A 39 0.61 -9.22 0.11
N GLY A 40 0.60 -8.97 -1.20
CA GLY A 40 -0.58 -8.61 -1.97
C GLY A 40 -0.99 -9.65 -3.00
N TYR A 41 -1.97 -9.28 -3.82
CA TYR A 41 -2.44 -10.10 -4.93
C TYR A 41 -2.78 -9.25 -6.15
N ARG A 42 -2.74 -9.90 -7.31
CA ARG A 42 -2.97 -9.26 -8.59
C ARG A 42 -3.84 -10.10 -9.48
N PHE A 43 -4.75 -9.44 -10.19
CA PHE A 43 -5.54 -10.01 -11.29
C PHE A 43 -5.23 -9.24 -12.57
N ASP A 44 -4.99 -9.96 -13.65
CA ASP A 44 -4.73 -9.39 -14.97
C ASP A 44 -5.71 -9.95 -15.99
N PHE A 45 -6.07 -9.15 -16.97
CA PHE A 45 -6.69 -9.64 -18.19
C PHE A 45 -6.19 -8.84 -19.38
N GLY A 46 -6.10 -9.47 -20.54
CA GLY A 46 -5.57 -8.80 -21.70
C GLY A 46 -5.88 -9.52 -22.99
N THR A 47 -5.48 -8.88 -24.08
CA THR A 47 -5.62 -9.38 -25.44
C THR A 47 -4.30 -9.23 -26.17
N GLU A 48 -3.93 -10.27 -26.92
CA GLU A 48 -2.79 -10.20 -27.84
C GLU A 48 -3.21 -9.34 -29.05
N LEU A 49 -2.59 -8.18 -29.23
CA LEU A 49 -2.83 -7.33 -30.41
C LEU A 49 -1.96 -7.78 -31.59
N THR A 50 -0.73 -8.18 -31.27
CA THR A 50 0.26 -8.75 -32.19
C THR A 50 1.16 -9.70 -31.41
N ASP A 51 2.02 -10.45 -32.11
CA ASP A 51 2.99 -11.37 -31.46
C ASP A 51 3.93 -10.69 -30.44
N TRP A 52 4.11 -9.38 -30.52
CA TRP A 52 5.01 -8.60 -29.66
C TRP A 52 4.30 -7.55 -28.80
N LEU A 53 2.98 -7.38 -28.90
CA LEU A 53 2.24 -6.34 -28.19
C LEU A 53 0.89 -6.86 -27.68
N ASP A 54 0.67 -6.68 -26.39
CA ASP A 54 -0.62 -6.91 -25.74
C ASP A 54 -1.17 -5.63 -25.14
N LEU A 55 -2.49 -5.56 -25.08
CA LEU A 55 -3.21 -4.63 -24.23
C LEU A 55 -3.56 -5.36 -22.92
N GLU A 56 -3.17 -4.79 -21.78
CA GLU A 56 -3.32 -5.39 -20.46
C GLU A 56 -4.05 -4.44 -19.50
N TRP A 57 -5.01 -5.00 -18.77
CA TRP A 57 -5.63 -4.38 -17.60
C TRP A 57 -5.35 -5.24 -16.38
N GLY A 58 -5.32 -4.61 -15.22
CA GLY A 58 -5.15 -5.37 -13.99
C GLY A 58 -5.69 -4.65 -12.77
N TYR A 59 -6.07 -5.44 -11.78
CA TYR A 59 -6.32 -5.01 -10.42
C TYR A 59 -5.17 -5.49 -9.54
N ILE A 60 -4.70 -4.64 -8.63
CA ILE A 60 -3.69 -4.98 -7.65
C ILE A 60 -4.12 -4.50 -6.26
N ASN A 61 -3.94 -5.35 -5.26
CA ASN A 61 -3.91 -4.98 -3.86
C ASN A 61 -2.47 -5.23 -3.38
N TYR A 62 -1.85 -4.22 -2.77
CA TYR A 62 -0.45 -4.27 -2.35
C TYR A 62 -0.21 -4.88 -0.96
N GLY A 63 -1.28 -5.23 -0.24
CA GLY A 63 -1.23 -5.53 1.18
C GLY A 63 -1.34 -4.28 2.05
N GLU A 64 -1.39 -4.48 3.37
CA GLU A 64 -1.28 -3.40 4.34
C GLU A 64 0.19 -2.98 4.50
N SER A 65 0.46 -1.69 4.39
CA SER A 65 1.78 -1.10 4.70
C SER A 65 1.73 -0.49 6.10
N ARG A 66 2.75 -0.70 6.93
CA ARG A 66 2.77 -0.29 8.35
C ARG A 66 4.05 0.47 8.71
N PHE A 67 3.89 1.46 9.58
CA PHE A 67 4.98 2.09 10.32
C PHE A 67 5.11 1.42 11.69
N ASP A 68 6.34 1.27 12.16
CA ASP A 68 6.61 0.94 13.55
C ASP A 68 6.13 2.10 14.45
N ASP A 69 5.64 1.77 15.65
CA ASP A 69 5.24 2.79 16.61
C ASP A 69 6.46 3.66 16.98
N PRO A 70 6.29 5.00 17.05
CA PRO A 70 7.34 5.86 17.56
C PRO A 70 7.61 5.59 19.03
N THR A 71 8.87 5.80 19.42
CA THR A 71 9.30 5.62 20.81
C THR A 71 9.30 6.96 21.53
N TYR A 72 8.57 7.03 22.64
CA TYR A 72 8.60 8.20 23.53
C TYR A 72 9.88 8.26 24.35
N ILE A 73 10.56 9.40 24.30
CA ILE A 73 11.72 9.73 25.12
C ILE A 73 11.31 10.86 26.08
N PRO A 74 11.24 10.60 27.40
CA PRO A 74 10.87 11.63 28.37
C PRO A 74 11.91 12.74 28.42
N ALA A 75 11.50 13.91 28.90
CA ALA A 75 12.42 15.02 29.13
C ALA A 75 13.52 14.63 30.14
N ASP A 76 14.72 15.14 29.92
CA ASP A 76 15.85 15.01 30.83
C ASP A 76 16.23 16.40 31.36
N GLU A 77 15.78 16.69 32.58
CA GLU A 77 16.04 17.97 33.26
C GLU A 77 17.53 18.20 33.54
N ASP A 78 18.33 17.13 33.66
CA ASP A 78 19.77 17.27 33.93
C ASP A 78 20.55 17.72 32.68
N ASN A 79 19.99 17.52 31.48
CA ASN A 79 20.62 17.83 30.19
C ASN A 79 19.84 18.86 29.35
N ASP A 80 18.83 19.52 29.92
CA ASP A 80 17.93 20.46 29.22
C ASP A 80 17.28 19.86 27.95
N GLU A 81 17.08 18.53 27.90
CA GLU A 81 16.46 17.86 26.76
C GLU A 81 14.94 17.81 26.92
N ALA A 82 14.21 18.38 25.96
CA ALA A 82 12.76 18.29 25.93
C ALA A 82 12.29 16.86 25.57
N ALA A 83 11.12 16.50 26.07
CA ALA A 83 10.43 15.28 25.69
C ALA A 83 10.20 15.24 24.17
N ARG A 84 10.34 14.06 23.57
CA ARG A 84 10.22 13.88 22.13
C ARG A 84 9.78 12.46 21.78
N PHE A 85 9.40 12.30 20.51
CA PHE A 85 9.26 10.98 19.91
C PHE A 85 10.37 10.73 18.89
N GLU A 86 10.90 9.51 18.87
CA GLU A 86 11.83 9.01 17.87
C GLU A 86 11.13 7.99 16.97
N ASN A 87 11.62 7.83 15.73
CA ASN A 87 10.99 7.00 14.70
C ASN A 87 9.53 7.41 14.37
N ILE A 88 9.30 8.70 14.16
CA ILE A 88 7.95 9.27 14.00
C ILE A 88 7.26 8.97 12.66
N GLY A 89 7.90 8.22 11.77
CA GLY A 89 7.34 7.83 10.48
C GLY A 89 6.73 9.01 9.72
N PHE A 90 5.44 8.90 9.38
CA PHE A 90 4.64 9.98 8.80
C PHE A 90 3.66 10.55 9.84
N GLY A 91 4.14 11.51 10.62
CA GLY A 91 3.35 12.21 11.63
C GLY A 91 4.12 13.36 12.25
N ASP A 92 3.47 14.01 13.21
CA ASP A 92 4.02 15.12 13.97
C ASP A 92 3.87 14.83 15.47
N PHE A 93 4.71 15.46 16.29
CA PHE A 93 4.56 15.39 17.75
C PHE A 93 4.60 16.79 18.37
N GLY A 94 3.90 16.93 19.49
CA GLY A 94 3.89 18.14 20.31
C GLY A 94 3.87 17.75 21.78
N GLY A 95 4.91 18.12 22.53
CA GLY A 95 5.06 17.70 23.92
C GLY A 95 5.15 16.18 24.04
N ASN A 96 4.21 15.58 24.77
CA ASN A 96 4.08 14.14 25.00
C ASN A 96 3.08 13.45 24.06
N GLU A 97 2.59 14.12 23.03
CA GLU A 97 1.61 13.56 22.11
C GLU A 97 2.20 13.45 20.69
N PHE A 98 2.08 12.26 20.10
CA PHE A 98 2.36 12.00 18.69
C PHE A 98 1.05 11.76 17.94
N ASN A 99 0.92 12.33 16.74
CA ASN A 99 -0.18 12.13 15.83
C ASN A 99 0.35 11.79 14.43
N GLY A 100 -0.03 10.63 13.88
CA GLY A 100 0.46 10.22 12.57
C GLY A 100 -0.32 9.09 11.91
N ILE A 101 0.14 8.70 10.74
CA ILE A 101 -0.33 7.50 10.04
C ILE A 101 0.44 6.30 10.58
N THR A 102 -0.27 5.24 10.97
CA THR A 102 0.33 3.97 11.42
C THR A 102 0.27 2.90 10.34
N SER A 103 -0.76 2.91 9.50
CA SER A 103 -0.87 1.96 8.40
C SER A 103 -1.64 2.52 7.22
N ALA A 104 -1.48 1.88 6.06
CA ALA A 104 -2.22 2.19 4.85
C ALA A 104 -2.44 0.93 4.02
N GLU A 105 -3.69 0.68 3.61
CA GLU A 105 -4.01 -0.37 2.64
C GLU A 105 -4.14 0.25 1.25
N THR A 106 -3.39 -0.27 0.28
CA THR A 106 -3.33 0.32 -1.07
C THR A 106 -3.78 -0.64 -2.14
N GLN A 107 -4.69 -0.18 -2.99
CA GLN A 107 -5.22 -0.94 -4.12
C GLN A 107 -5.32 -0.08 -5.37
N GLY A 108 -5.37 -0.70 -6.55
CA GLY A 108 -5.48 0.04 -7.79
C GLY A 108 -5.90 -0.78 -9.00
N ILE A 109 -6.34 -0.05 -10.02
CA ILE A 109 -6.70 -0.57 -11.33
C ILE A 109 -5.76 0.04 -12.36
N SER A 110 -5.29 -0.77 -13.28
CA SER A 110 -4.34 -0.38 -14.32
C SER A 110 -4.83 -0.68 -15.71
N ALA A 111 -4.32 0.08 -16.66
CA ALA A 111 -4.46 -0.17 -18.10
C ALA A 111 -3.15 0.22 -18.79
N GLY A 112 -2.64 -0.65 -19.67
CA GLY A 112 -1.40 -0.36 -20.37
C GLY A 112 -1.00 -1.35 -21.44
N LEU A 113 0.22 -1.16 -21.92
CA LEU A 113 0.81 -1.90 -23.02
C LEU A 113 1.88 -2.84 -22.49
N LYS A 114 1.85 -4.09 -22.94
CA LYS A 114 2.86 -5.10 -22.64
C LYS A 114 3.57 -5.52 -23.92
N PHE A 115 4.85 -5.22 -23.99
CA PHE A 115 5.73 -5.53 -25.11
C PHE A 115 6.45 -6.85 -24.85
N LYS A 116 6.29 -7.83 -25.74
CA LYS A 116 6.83 -9.19 -25.59
C LYS A 116 7.92 -9.48 -26.62
N LYS A 117 8.87 -10.32 -26.23
CA LYS A 117 9.86 -10.92 -27.13
C LYS A 117 10.01 -12.40 -26.80
N SER A 118 9.66 -13.26 -27.76
CA SER A 118 9.92 -14.70 -27.66
C SER A 118 11.42 -14.98 -27.75
N VAL A 119 11.94 -15.70 -26.76
CA VAL A 119 13.30 -16.25 -26.80
C VAL A 119 13.29 -17.63 -27.45
N ASN A 120 12.25 -18.41 -27.16
CA ASN A 120 11.94 -19.69 -27.80
C ASN A 120 10.42 -19.97 -27.66
N ASN A 121 9.99 -21.19 -28.00
CA ASN A 121 8.57 -21.55 -28.02
C ASN A 121 7.89 -21.58 -26.64
N TRP A 122 8.65 -21.68 -25.54
CA TRP A 122 8.10 -21.79 -24.18
C TRP A 122 8.54 -20.64 -23.26
N PHE A 123 9.43 -19.75 -23.70
CA PHE A 123 9.98 -18.68 -22.88
C PHE A 123 9.93 -17.33 -23.61
N GLN A 124 9.33 -16.34 -22.96
CA GLN A 124 9.22 -14.96 -23.46
C GLN A 124 9.71 -13.98 -22.39
N LEU A 125 10.36 -12.91 -22.83
CA LEU A 125 10.63 -11.73 -22.01
C LEU A 125 9.59 -10.66 -22.33
N TYR A 126 9.28 -9.79 -21.37
CA TYR A 126 8.41 -8.66 -21.62
C TYR A 126 8.76 -7.42 -20.79
N ALA A 127 8.28 -6.28 -21.27
CA ALA A 127 8.23 -5.02 -20.55
C ALA A 127 6.80 -4.46 -20.63
N ARG A 128 6.37 -3.76 -19.59
CA ARG A 128 5.03 -3.19 -19.45
C ARG A 128 5.13 -1.73 -19.02
N VAL A 129 4.26 -0.91 -19.60
CA VAL A 129 3.98 0.43 -19.12
C VAL A 129 2.48 0.61 -19.04
N SER A 130 2.01 1.04 -17.88
CA SER A 130 0.59 1.26 -17.61
C SER A 130 0.36 2.55 -16.85
N PHE A 131 -0.84 3.08 -16.96
CA PHE A 131 -1.39 3.96 -15.94
C PHE A 131 -1.98 3.10 -14.82
N LEU A 132 -1.77 3.50 -13.57
CA LEU A 132 -2.37 2.91 -12.38
C LEU A 132 -3.17 3.99 -11.67
N ALA A 133 -4.50 3.85 -11.68
CA ALA A 133 -5.37 4.59 -10.77
C ALA A 133 -5.43 3.82 -9.45
N TRP A 134 -5.00 4.45 -8.37
CA TRP A 134 -4.90 3.81 -7.06
C TRP A 134 -5.67 4.60 -5.99
N GLN A 135 -6.06 3.88 -4.94
CA GLN A 135 -6.64 4.38 -3.72
C GLN A 135 -5.88 3.76 -2.54
N SER A 136 -5.58 4.58 -1.53
CA SER A 136 -4.96 4.15 -0.28
C SER A 136 -5.78 4.66 0.90
N ASP A 137 -6.28 3.73 1.70
CA ASP A 137 -7.04 4.03 2.90
C ASP A 137 -6.09 3.96 4.10
N THR A 138 -5.99 5.05 4.86
CA THR A 138 -5.01 5.18 5.95
C THR A 138 -5.65 4.94 7.31
N THR A 139 -4.84 4.47 8.27
CA THR A 139 -5.19 4.40 9.68
C THR A 139 -4.31 5.39 10.43
N ARG A 140 -4.92 6.22 11.28
CA ARG A 140 -4.22 7.19 12.11
C ARG A 140 -4.08 6.68 13.54
N VAL A 141 -3.01 7.13 14.19
CA VAL A 141 -2.75 6.85 15.60
C VAL A 141 -2.39 8.13 16.33
N THR A 142 -2.93 8.25 17.54
CA THR A 142 -2.47 9.21 18.54
C THR A 142 -1.81 8.43 19.67
N ILE A 143 -0.56 8.76 19.98
CA ILE A 143 0.23 8.11 21.02
C ILE A 143 0.62 9.13 22.07
N PHE A 144 0.30 8.82 23.32
CA PHE A 144 0.67 9.64 24.47
C PHE A 144 1.85 8.99 25.20
N GLY A 145 2.90 9.77 25.43
CA GLY A 145 4.02 9.43 26.29
C GLY A 145 3.61 9.39 27.75
N ALA A 146 4.32 8.60 28.56
CA ALA A 146 4.06 8.55 29.99
C ALA A 146 4.61 9.81 30.68
N GLU A 147 3.79 10.43 31.52
CA GLU A 147 4.15 11.60 32.33
C GLU A 147 3.81 11.38 33.81
N THR A 148 4.52 12.10 34.67
CA THR A 148 4.16 12.20 36.08
C THR A 148 2.86 13.01 36.22
N PRO A 149 1.90 12.58 37.07
CA PRO A 149 0.69 13.35 37.31
C PRO A 149 1.03 14.68 38.01
N VAL A 150 0.48 15.80 37.52
CA VAL A 150 0.70 17.13 38.11
C VAL A 150 -0.60 17.91 38.35
N ASP A 151 -0.64 18.69 39.43
CA ASP A 151 -1.75 19.60 39.73
C ASP A 151 -1.74 20.87 38.84
N ALA A 152 -2.70 21.77 39.06
CA ALA A 152 -2.83 23.02 38.29
C ALA A 152 -1.66 24.00 38.49
N ASP A 153 -0.89 23.84 39.58
CA ASP A 153 0.29 24.63 39.90
C ASP A 153 1.58 23.97 39.39
N GLY A 154 1.48 22.78 38.77
CA GLY A 154 2.59 22.01 38.22
C GLY A 154 3.34 21.14 39.24
N ASN A 155 2.77 20.91 40.43
CA ASN A 155 3.38 20.03 41.43
C ASN A 155 2.97 18.58 41.20
N GLU A 156 3.90 17.64 41.42
CA GLU A 156 3.64 16.21 41.33
C GLU A 156 2.57 15.77 42.34
N VAL A 157 1.58 15.01 41.86
CA VAL A 157 0.51 14.43 42.68
C VAL A 157 0.50 12.91 42.57
N ASN A 158 0.15 12.26 43.69
CA ASN A 158 0.07 10.80 43.75
C ASN A 158 -1.31 10.25 43.36
N ASP A 159 -2.35 11.09 43.40
CA ASP A 159 -3.71 10.72 43.01
C ASP A 159 -4.02 11.29 41.63
N LEU A 160 -4.43 10.41 40.71
CA LEU A 160 -4.83 10.80 39.37
C LEU A 160 -6.06 11.72 39.38
N ALA A 161 -6.90 11.66 40.41
CA ALA A 161 -8.06 12.54 40.55
C ALA A 161 -7.69 14.04 40.72
N ASP A 162 -6.48 14.31 41.22
CA ASP A 162 -5.96 15.67 41.43
C ASP A 162 -5.09 16.14 40.25
N ALA A 163 -4.81 15.26 39.27
CA ALA A 163 -3.98 15.54 38.12
C ALA A 163 -4.74 16.33 37.04
N THR A 164 -4.05 17.28 36.42
CA THR A 164 -4.59 18.14 35.35
C THR A 164 -4.06 17.79 33.96
N ASN A 165 -2.95 17.04 33.88
CA ASN A 165 -2.33 16.57 32.64
C ASN A 165 -2.80 15.15 32.23
N ILE A 166 -4.06 14.84 32.48
CA ILE A 166 -4.66 13.57 32.08
C ILE A 166 -4.83 13.57 30.56
N ASN A 167 -4.33 12.54 29.88
CA ASN A 167 -4.50 12.35 28.44
C ASN A 167 -5.94 11.92 28.09
N ASP A 168 -6.24 11.87 26.79
CA ASP A 168 -7.58 11.53 26.29
C ASP A 168 -8.05 10.10 26.65
N CYS A 169 -7.13 9.26 27.13
CA CYS A 169 -7.46 7.93 27.65
C CYS A 169 -7.84 7.92 29.13
N GLY A 170 -7.82 9.08 29.80
CA GLY A 170 -8.12 9.20 31.22
C GLY A 170 -6.96 8.74 32.13
N THR A 171 -5.72 8.76 31.65
CA THR A 171 -4.51 8.40 32.41
C THR A 171 -3.38 9.40 32.16
N THR A 172 -2.27 9.31 32.92
CA THR A 172 -1.00 10.00 32.59
C THR A 172 0.04 9.02 32.06
N SER A 173 -0.29 7.72 32.02
CA SER A 173 0.58 6.68 31.46
C SER A 173 0.53 6.66 29.93
N TYR A 174 1.42 5.87 29.32
CA TYR A 174 1.36 5.55 27.90
C TYR A 174 -0.05 5.15 27.47
N CYS A 175 -0.51 5.75 26.37
CA CYS A 175 -1.77 5.38 25.74
C CYS A 175 -1.69 5.48 24.22
N ARG A 176 -2.51 4.66 23.55
CA ARG A 176 -2.68 4.63 22.10
C ARG A 176 -4.16 4.72 21.75
N LEU A 177 -4.51 5.68 20.91
CA LEU A 177 -5.81 5.79 20.25
C LEU A 177 -5.63 5.56 18.75
N THR A 178 -6.48 4.74 18.16
CA THR A 178 -6.45 4.41 16.74
C THR A 178 -7.75 4.83 16.09
N GLU A 179 -7.68 5.53 14.97
CA GLU A 179 -8.83 6.06 14.24
C GLU A 179 -8.71 5.80 12.74
N GLU A 180 -9.85 5.71 12.05
CA GLU A 180 -9.86 5.68 10.59
C GLU A 180 -9.30 6.99 10.04
N GLY A 181 -8.32 6.89 9.15
CA GLY A 181 -7.70 8.03 8.48
C GLY A 181 -8.44 8.43 7.22
N GLU A 182 -7.76 9.22 6.39
CA GLU A 182 -8.29 9.66 5.11
C GLU A 182 -8.00 8.65 4.00
N SER A 183 -8.82 8.73 2.95
CA SER A 183 -8.62 7.99 1.71
C SER A 183 -7.94 8.89 0.67
N HIS A 184 -6.80 8.44 0.15
CA HIS A 184 -6.01 9.15 -0.84
C HIS A 184 -6.10 8.44 -2.18
N GLN A 185 -6.13 9.20 -3.27
CA GLN A 185 -6.23 8.64 -4.63
C GLN A 185 -5.41 9.46 -5.62
N ALA A 186 -4.77 8.77 -6.56
CA ALA A 186 -4.10 9.42 -7.67
C ALA A 186 -3.97 8.46 -8.87
N VAL A 187 -3.36 8.98 -9.94
CA VAL A 187 -3.01 8.21 -11.13
C VAL A 187 -1.53 8.38 -11.40
N ASP A 188 -0.81 7.27 -11.39
CA ASP A 188 0.64 7.24 -11.59
C ASP A 188 1.03 6.24 -12.68
N PHE A 189 2.28 6.36 -13.16
CA PHE A 189 2.83 5.37 -14.08
C PHE A 189 3.31 4.13 -13.33
N TRP A 190 2.94 2.97 -13.85
CA TRP A 190 3.35 1.67 -13.36
C TRP A 190 4.16 0.95 -14.43
N TYR A 191 5.42 0.70 -14.12
CA TYR A 191 6.37 0.04 -15.00
C TYR A 191 6.62 -1.38 -14.53
N GLY A 192 6.77 -2.30 -15.47
CA GLY A 192 7.10 -3.70 -15.14
C GLY A 192 8.00 -4.32 -16.19
N TYR A 193 8.81 -5.27 -15.77
CA TYR A 193 9.56 -6.14 -16.66
C TYR A 193 9.61 -7.55 -16.09
N GLY A 194 9.72 -8.54 -16.96
CA GLY A 194 9.73 -9.90 -16.48
C GLY A 194 9.76 -10.93 -17.59
N PHE A 195 9.31 -12.12 -17.25
CA PHE A 195 9.27 -13.24 -18.16
C PHE A 195 8.00 -14.06 -18.05
N ILE A 196 7.70 -14.79 -19.11
CA ILE A 196 6.55 -15.68 -19.26
C ILE A 196 7.05 -17.06 -19.68
N LEU A 197 6.62 -18.09 -18.96
CA LEU A 197 6.83 -19.50 -19.26
C LEU A 197 5.53 -20.09 -19.79
N LYS A 198 5.54 -20.60 -21.02
CA LYS A 198 4.38 -21.18 -21.72
C LYS A 198 4.59 -22.70 -21.87
N PRO A 199 4.37 -23.51 -20.81
CA PRO A 199 4.48 -24.97 -20.92
C PRO A 199 3.41 -25.57 -21.85
N PHE A 200 2.26 -24.90 -21.98
CA PHE A 200 1.17 -25.27 -22.87
C PHE A 200 0.65 -24.02 -23.60
N SER A 201 -0.07 -24.20 -24.71
CA SER A 201 -0.66 -23.06 -25.44
C SER A 201 -1.74 -22.32 -24.65
N TRP A 202 -2.39 -23.01 -23.70
CA TRP A 202 -3.51 -22.47 -22.90
C TRP A 202 -3.11 -22.06 -21.48
N VAL A 203 -1.85 -22.29 -21.05
CA VAL A 203 -1.33 -21.94 -19.72
C VAL A 203 0.01 -21.25 -19.82
N SER A 204 0.19 -20.19 -19.03
CA SER A 204 1.51 -19.64 -18.77
C SER A 204 1.74 -19.23 -17.32
N PHE A 205 2.99 -19.30 -16.88
CA PHE A 205 3.46 -18.69 -15.63
C PHE A 205 4.16 -17.39 -15.96
N ARG A 206 3.83 -16.31 -15.24
CA ARG A 206 4.45 -15.00 -15.38
C ARG A 206 5.14 -14.65 -14.08
N THR A 207 6.31 -14.04 -14.21
CA THR A 207 6.96 -13.29 -13.12
C THR A 207 7.16 -11.87 -13.62
N GLU A 208 6.80 -10.88 -12.81
CA GLU A 208 7.03 -9.46 -13.04
C GLU A 208 7.84 -8.91 -11.88
N TYR A 209 8.87 -8.11 -12.16
CA TYR A 209 9.30 -7.09 -11.22
C TYR A 209 8.70 -5.75 -11.68
N ALA A 210 8.07 -5.04 -10.76
CA ALA A 210 7.33 -3.82 -11.07
C ALA A 210 7.66 -2.69 -10.11
N ILE A 211 7.60 -1.46 -10.61
CA ILE A 211 7.84 -0.24 -9.85
C ILE A 211 6.71 0.75 -10.12
N VAL A 212 6.15 1.32 -9.06
CA VAL A 212 5.27 2.49 -9.10
C VAL A 212 5.72 3.50 -8.06
N THR A 213 5.72 4.78 -8.44
CA THR A 213 5.88 5.87 -7.47
C THR A 213 4.51 6.46 -7.25
N MET A 214 3.96 6.31 -6.05
CA MET A 214 2.67 6.87 -5.68
C MET A 214 2.88 8.22 -5.04
N ASN A 215 2.11 9.20 -5.50
CA ASN A 215 2.22 10.56 -5.01
C ASN A 215 0.85 11.23 -5.00
N ALA A 216 0.38 11.58 -3.81
CA ALA A 216 -0.85 12.33 -3.60
C ALA A 216 -0.62 13.44 -2.57
N ILE A 217 -1.56 14.38 -2.49
CA ILE A 217 -1.57 15.43 -1.46
C ILE A 217 -1.81 14.76 -0.10
N ASP A 218 -1.05 15.17 0.90
CA ASP A 218 -1.13 14.70 2.29
C ASP A 218 -0.98 13.17 2.45
N TYR A 219 -0.27 12.54 1.51
CA TYR A 219 0.07 11.12 1.53
C TYR A 219 1.61 10.95 1.51
N PRO A 220 2.18 10.00 2.28
CA PRO A 220 3.62 9.75 2.24
C PRO A 220 4.03 9.34 0.83
N LYS A 221 4.80 10.20 0.15
CA LYS A 221 5.37 9.87 -1.14
C LYS A 221 6.21 8.60 -1.01
N ASN A 222 5.87 7.59 -1.79
CA ASN A 222 6.44 6.27 -1.68
C ASN A 222 6.65 5.64 -3.05
N THR A 223 7.65 4.77 -3.11
CA THR A 223 7.94 3.96 -4.29
C THR A 223 7.74 2.51 -3.90
N PHE A 224 6.68 1.90 -4.41
CA PHE A 224 6.46 0.48 -4.30
C PHE A 224 7.24 -0.22 -5.40
N GLU A 225 8.11 -1.13 -4.98
CA GLU A 225 8.82 -2.05 -5.88
C GLU A 225 8.59 -3.48 -5.42
N GLY A 226 8.43 -4.40 -6.34
CA GLY A 226 8.02 -5.75 -5.95
C GLY A 226 8.07 -6.77 -7.06
N ILE A 227 7.94 -8.04 -6.67
CA ILE A 227 7.86 -9.18 -7.56
C ILE A 227 6.46 -9.76 -7.49
N THR A 228 5.80 -9.88 -8.64
CA THR A 228 4.54 -10.62 -8.78
C THR A 228 4.77 -11.92 -9.53
N THR A 229 4.25 -13.02 -9.01
CA THR A 229 4.17 -14.30 -9.73
C THR A 229 2.72 -14.66 -10.00
N SER A 230 2.38 -14.95 -11.26
CA SER A 230 1.00 -15.24 -11.66
C SER A 230 0.88 -16.43 -12.59
N LEU A 231 -0.27 -17.09 -12.52
CA LEU A 231 -0.75 -18.07 -13.49
C LEU A 231 -1.66 -17.35 -14.47
N GLN A 232 -1.54 -17.64 -15.76
CA GLN A 232 -2.40 -17.09 -16.81
C GLN A 232 -3.01 -18.21 -17.66
N ILE A 233 -4.29 -18.08 -17.96
CA ILE A 233 -5.06 -18.96 -18.85
C ILE A 233 -5.34 -18.20 -20.14
N HIS A 234 -5.05 -18.84 -21.29
CA HIS A 234 -5.19 -18.26 -22.63
C HIS A 234 -6.32 -18.94 -23.39
N PHE A 235 -7.11 -18.17 -24.16
CA PHE A 235 -8.28 -18.65 -24.92
C PHE A 235 -8.43 -17.96 -26.28
#